data_AF-A0A2E3EHB9-F1
#
_entry.id   AF-A0A2E3EHB9-F1
#
_cell.length_a   1.000
_cell.length_b   1.000
_cell.length_c   1.000
_cell.angle_alpha   90.00
_cell.angle_beta   90.00
_cell.angle_gamma   90.00
#
_symmetry.space_group_name_H-M   'P 1'
#
loop_
_entity.id
_entity.type
_entity.pdbx_description
1 polymer ?
#
loop_
_entity_poly.entity_id
_entity_poly.type
_entity_poly.pdbx_seq_one_letter_code
_entity_poly.pdbx_strand_id
1 'polypeptide(L)'
;MTSEEMDRYESQLGSPPAMTARGYPVMISSIQRKEVTEITLGKIKGWGRARPQMWKGKPYWTATVTYPTTSLFGTFDTEGMAIISGNRVLEWRYTGSGEEIP
;
A
#
# COMPACT_ATOMS: atom_id res chain seq x y z
N MET A 1 0.91 -18.40 12.99
CA MET A 1 -0.50 -17.99 13.00
C MET A 1 -1.34 -19.24 12.88
N THR A 2 -2.24 -19.45 13.82
CA THR A 2 -3.21 -20.55 13.77
C THR A 2 -4.39 -20.16 12.87
N SER A 3 -5.17 -21.13 12.40
CA SER A 3 -6.34 -20.87 11.55
C SER A 3 -7.39 -20.02 12.27
N GLU A 4 -7.57 -20.20 13.58
CA GLU A 4 -8.47 -19.37 14.40
C GLU A 4 -8.03 -17.91 14.52
N GLU A 5 -6.72 -17.65 14.47
CA GLU A 5 -6.19 -16.28 14.44
C GLU A 5 -6.50 -15.65 13.08
N MET A 6 -6.28 -16.39 11.97
CA MET A 6 -6.64 -15.94 10.62
C MET A 6 -8.13 -15.62 10.48
N ASP A 7 -9.03 -16.48 10.95
CA ASP A 7 -10.48 -16.24 10.87
C ASP A 7 -10.90 -15.00 11.68
N ARG A 8 -10.31 -14.81 12.87
CA ARG A 8 -10.52 -13.58 13.66
C ARG A 8 -9.95 -12.33 12.98
N TYR A 9 -8.85 -12.45 12.25
CA TYR A 9 -8.28 -11.33 11.50
C TYR A 9 -9.13 -10.96 10.28
N GLU A 10 -9.57 -11.95 9.51
CA GLU A 10 -10.40 -11.74 8.32
C GLU A 10 -11.76 -11.10 8.67
N SER A 11 -12.37 -11.51 9.79
CA SER A 11 -13.62 -10.90 10.26
C SER A 11 -13.47 -9.42 10.67
N GLN A 12 -12.27 -8.96 11.02
CA GLN A 12 -11.99 -7.55 11.39
C GLN A 12 -11.63 -6.67 10.19
N LEU A 13 -11.07 -7.25 9.13
CA LEU A 13 -10.58 -6.55 7.94
C LEU A 13 -11.70 -6.01 7.05
N GLY A 14 -12.87 -6.66 7.09
CA GLY A 14 -13.95 -6.40 6.15
C GLY A 14 -13.54 -6.71 4.70
N SER A 15 -14.29 -6.16 3.74
CA SER A 15 -14.02 -6.39 2.32
C SER A 15 -12.70 -5.73 1.87
N PRO A 16 -11.95 -6.36 0.93
CA PRO A 16 -10.76 -5.76 0.37
C PRO A 16 -11.05 -4.44 -0.34
N PRO A 17 -10.08 -3.51 -0.39
CA PRO A 17 -10.24 -2.27 -1.14
C PRO A 17 -10.47 -2.58 -2.62
N ALA A 18 -11.48 -1.93 -3.20
CA ALA A 18 -11.83 -2.14 -4.60
C ALA A 18 -10.74 -1.59 -5.53
N MET A 19 -10.30 -2.42 -6.48
CA MET A 19 -9.39 -2.01 -7.55
C MET A 19 -10.19 -1.59 -8.79
N THR A 20 -9.84 -0.45 -9.38
CA THR A 20 -10.37 0.04 -10.65
C THR A 20 -9.32 -0.09 -11.75
N ALA A 21 -9.69 0.21 -13.01
CA ALA A 21 -8.74 0.29 -14.12
C ALA A 21 -7.60 1.31 -13.87
N ARG A 22 -7.80 2.28 -12.97
CA ARG A 22 -6.78 3.29 -12.61
C ARG A 22 -5.96 2.92 -11.37
N GLY A 23 -6.27 1.80 -10.71
CA GLY A 23 -5.72 1.42 -9.41
C GLY A 23 -6.74 1.53 -8.27
N TYR A 24 -6.26 1.59 -7.03
CA TYR A 24 -7.11 1.68 -5.85
C TYR A 24 -7.49 3.14 -5.56
N PRO A 25 -8.78 3.51 -5.54
CA PRO A 25 -9.21 4.87 -5.27
C PRO A 25 -8.66 5.43 -3.94
N VAL A 26 -8.60 4.61 -2.89
CA VAL A 26 -8.05 5.01 -1.58
C VAL A 26 -6.57 5.43 -1.66
N MET A 27 -5.75 4.68 -2.42
CA MET A 27 -4.34 5.00 -2.63
C MET A 27 -4.18 6.23 -3.53
N ILE A 28 -4.97 6.31 -4.61
CA ILE A 28 -4.98 7.46 -5.51
C ILE A 28 -5.30 8.75 -4.75
N SER A 29 -6.33 8.73 -3.90
CA SER A 29 -6.70 9.90 -3.09
C SER A 29 -5.60 10.27 -2.09
N SER A 30 -4.89 9.29 -1.52
CA SER A 30 -3.74 9.56 -0.63
C SER A 30 -2.60 10.28 -1.36
N ILE A 31 -2.24 9.81 -2.56
CA ILE A 31 -1.24 10.45 -3.43
C ILE A 31 -1.69 11.87 -3.83
N GLN A 32 -2.95 12.06 -4.20
CA GLN A 32 -3.50 13.37 -4.57
C GLN A 32 -3.49 14.36 -3.40
N ARG A 33 -3.70 13.88 -2.17
CA ARG A 33 -3.58 14.68 -0.94
C ARG A 33 -2.14 14.96 -0.52
N LYS A 34 -1.14 14.46 -1.27
CA LYS A 34 0.29 14.57 -0.97
C LYS A 34 0.67 13.95 0.38
N GLU A 35 -0.02 12.89 0.79
CA GLU A 35 0.33 12.09 1.98
C GLU A 35 1.54 11.17 1.74
N VAL A 36 1.97 11.07 0.48
CA VAL A 36 3.24 10.49 0.05
C VAL A 36 3.74 11.35 -1.11
N THR A 37 4.98 11.81 -1.01
CA THR A 37 5.55 12.79 -1.94
C THR A 37 6.43 12.14 -3.01
N GLU A 38 7.01 10.98 -2.72
CA GLU A 38 7.83 10.25 -3.69
C GLU A 38 6.99 9.62 -4.81
N ILE A 39 5.75 9.25 -4.51
CA ILE A 39 4.86 8.56 -5.44
C ILE A 39 4.01 9.58 -6.19
N THR A 40 4.05 9.54 -7.52
CA THR A 40 3.23 10.41 -8.38
C THR A 40 2.42 9.57 -9.35
N LEU A 41 1.12 9.87 -9.49
CA LEU A 41 0.20 9.05 -10.30
C LEU A 41 0.67 8.83 -11.73
N GLY A 42 1.25 9.86 -12.37
CA GLY A 42 1.73 9.78 -13.75
C GLY A 42 2.98 8.91 -13.94
N LYS A 43 3.66 8.51 -12.86
CA LYS A 43 4.86 7.66 -12.91
C LYS A 43 4.58 6.21 -12.48
N ILE A 44 3.37 5.90 -12.04
CA ILE A 44 3.01 4.55 -11.62
C ILE A 44 3.09 3.60 -12.82
N LYS A 45 3.87 2.54 -12.67
CA LYS A 45 4.04 1.47 -13.67
C LYS A 45 3.06 0.31 -13.44
N GLY A 46 2.63 0.09 -12.21
CA GLY A 46 1.74 -1.01 -11.88
C GLY A 46 1.18 -0.93 -10.46
N TRP A 47 0.08 -1.65 -10.25
CA TRP A 47 -0.59 -1.80 -8.96
C TRP A 47 -0.61 -3.27 -8.59
N GLY A 48 -0.16 -3.58 -7.37
CA GLY A 48 -0.22 -4.92 -6.81
C GLY A 48 -1.63 -5.29 -6.31
N ARG A 49 -1.86 -6.58 -6.07
CA ARG A 49 -3.11 -7.05 -5.47
C ARG A 49 -3.17 -6.70 -3.99
N ALA A 50 -4.35 -6.33 -3.51
CA ALA A 50 -4.59 -6.17 -2.08
C ALA A 50 -4.41 -7.51 -1.35
N ARG A 51 -3.72 -7.48 -0.21
CA ARG A 51 -3.47 -8.64 0.65
C ARG A 51 -3.71 -8.27 2.12
N PRO A 52 -4.20 -9.20 2.95
CA PRO A 52 -4.27 -8.97 4.37
C PRO A 52 -2.86 -9.07 4.98
N GLN A 53 -2.50 -8.17 5.87
CA GLN A 53 -1.21 -8.18 6.56
C GLN A 53 -1.32 -7.61 7.98
N MET A 54 -0.54 -8.16 8.90
CA MET A 54 -0.42 -7.62 10.25
C MET A 54 0.50 -6.39 10.28
N TRP A 55 0.01 -5.29 10.84
CA TRP A 55 0.78 -4.08 11.08
C TRP A 55 0.54 -3.56 12.50
N LYS A 56 1.62 -3.33 13.26
CA LYS A 56 1.58 -2.86 14.65
C LYS A 56 0.57 -3.66 15.52
N GLY A 57 0.54 -4.98 15.33
CA GLY A 57 -0.33 -5.90 16.08
C GLY A 57 -1.81 -5.92 15.65
N LYS A 58 -2.18 -5.28 14.55
CA LYS A 58 -3.56 -5.30 14.01
C LYS A 58 -3.59 -5.71 12.54
N PRO A 59 -4.65 -6.36 12.06
CA PRO A 59 -4.77 -6.71 10.65
C PRO A 59 -5.19 -5.49 9.83
N TYR A 60 -4.52 -5.28 8.68
CA TYR A 60 -4.87 -4.27 7.70
C TYR A 60 -4.82 -4.82 6.27
N TRP A 61 -5.56 -4.17 5.38
CA TRP A 61 -5.35 -4.38 3.95
C TRP A 61 -4.08 -3.67 3.55
N THR A 62 -3.22 -4.34 2.78
CA THR A 62 -2.08 -3.71 2.14
C THR A 62 -2.19 -3.89 0.64
N ALA A 63 -1.72 -2.91 -0.13
CA ALA A 63 -1.63 -2.99 -1.58
C ALA A 63 -0.38 -2.25 -2.04
N THR A 64 0.26 -2.75 -3.09
CA THR A 64 1.52 -2.19 -3.58
C THR A 64 1.36 -1.38 -4.85
N VAL A 65 2.34 -0.52 -5.11
CA VAL A 65 2.48 0.26 -6.32
C VAL A 65 3.94 0.24 -6.76
N THR A 66 4.18 -0.02 -8.04
CA THR A 66 5.51 0.04 -8.63
C THR A 66 5.69 1.37 -9.35
N TYR A 67 6.78 2.07 -9.07
CA TYR A 67 7.09 3.38 -9.66
C TYR A 67 8.61 3.59 -9.74
N PRO A 68 9.10 4.40 -10.69
CA PRO A 68 10.52 4.73 -10.76
C PRO A 68 10.89 5.73 -9.67
N THR A 69 11.96 5.43 -8.93
CA THR A 69 12.61 6.38 -8.01
C THR A 69 14.02 6.71 -8.50
N THR A 70 14.51 7.90 -8.19
CA THR A 70 15.83 8.38 -8.63
C THR A 70 16.71 8.63 -7.41
N SER A 71 17.86 7.97 -7.35
CA SER A 71 18.91 8.21 -6.35
C SER A 71 20.20 8.69 -7.02
N LEU A 72 21.24 8.94 -6.23
CA LEU A 72 22.59 9.27 -6.71
C LEU A 72 23.18 8.19 -7.63
N PHE A 73 22.68 6.96 -7.58
CA PHE A 73 23.16 5.81 -8.36
C PHE A 73 22.31 5.52 -9.61
N GLY A 74 21.34 6.40 -9.93
CA GLY A 74 20.49 6.27 -11.10
C GLY A 74 19.01 6.08 -10.77
N THR A 75 18.22 5.77 -11.81
CA THR A 75 16.78 5.53 -11.68
C THR A 75 16.49 4.04 -11.73
N PHE A 76 15.73 3.54 -10.77
CA PHE A 76 15.33 2.14 -10.67
C PHE A 76 13.88 2.04 -10.23
N ASP A 77 13.28 0.88 -10.49
CA ASP A 77 11.91 0.61 -10.08
C ASP A 77 11.88 0.22 -8.60
N THR A 78 11.00 0.90 -7.88
CA THR A 78 10.75 0.71 -6.45
C THR A 78 9.31 0.28 -6.26
N GLU A 79 9.07 -0.51 -5.22
CA GLU A 79 7.73 -0.90 -4.80
C GLU A 79 7.41 -0.27 -3.44
N GLY A 80 6.34 0.53 -3.43
CA GLY A 80 5.75 1.08 -2.22
C GLY A 80 4.50 0.30 -1.84
N MET A 81 4.27 0.15 -0.54
CA MET A 81 3.12 -0.51 0.06
C MET A 81 2.31 0.49 0.87
N ALA A 82 1.02 0.60 0.55
CA ALA A 82 0.07 1.34 1.37
C ALA A 82 -0.52 0.42 2.44
N ILE A 83 -0.59 0.91 3.68
CA ILE A 83 -1.33 0.28 4.77
C ILE A 83 -2.71 0.93 4.85
N ILE A 84 -3.77 0.16 4.64
CA ILE A 84 -5.12 0.66 4.36
C ILE A 84 -6.05 0.29 5.52
N SER A 85 -6.74 1.31 6.03
CA SER A 85 -7.81 1.16 7.03
C SER A 85 -9.08 1.82 6.50
N GLY A 86 -10.08 1.01 6.16
CA GLY A 86 -11.31 1.47 5.53
C GLY A 86 -11.03 2.24 4.22
N ASN A 87 -11.35 3.53 4.20
CA ASN A 87 -11.19 4.40 3.03
C ASN A 87 -9.93 5.30 3.08
N ARG A 88 -8.97 5.00 3.96
CA ARG A 88 -7.77 5.81 4.16
C ARG A 88 -6.49 4.96 4.10
N VAL A 89 -5.44 5.54 3.52
CA VAL A 89 -4.07 5.05 3.71
C VAL A 89 -3.53 5.63 5.02
N LEU A 90 -3.10 4.76 5.91
CA LEU A 90 -2.49 5.14 7.17
C LEU A 90 -1.05 5.58 6.96
N GLU A 91 -0.28 4.77 6.24
CA GLU A 91 1.16 4.96 6.02
C GLU A 91 1.57 4.33 4.69
N TRP A 92 2.59 4.89 4.06
CA TRP A 92 3.27 4.32 2.89
C TRP A 92 4.65 3.80 3.31
N ARG A 93 5.03 2.63 2.80
CA ARG A 93 6.23 1.91 3.25
C ARG A 93 6.95 1.28 2.06
N TYR A 94 8.29 1.30 2.01
CA TYR A 94 9.00 0.50 1.02
C TYR A 94 8.85 -0.98 1.33
N THR A 95 8.56 -1.81 0.34
CA THR A 95 8.39 -3.27 0.59
C THR A 95 9.70 -3.96 0.98
N GLY A 96 10.84 -3.43 0.52
CA GLY A 96 12.16 -3.98 0.83
C GLY A 96 12.65 -3.70 2.25
N SER A 97 12.50 -2.45 2.74
CA SER A 97 13.03 -2.04 4.05
C SER A 97 11.97 -1.93 5.15
N GLY A 98 10.69 -1.77 4.80
CA GLY A 98 9.62 -1.43 5.74
C GLY A 98 9.72 -0.01 6.32
N GLU A 99 10.66 0.80 5.82
CA GLU A 99 10.74 2.22 6.16
C GLU A 99 9.59 2.99 5.55
N GLU A 100 9.23 4.10 6.18
CA GLU A 100 8.19 4.99 5.71
C GLU A 100 8.64 5.73 4.45
N ILE A 101 7.75 5.81 3.47
CA ILE A 101 7.96 6.61 2.27
C ILE A 101 7.43 8.02 2.56
N PRO A 102 8.26 9.06 2.42
CA PRO A 102 7.85 10.44 2.63
C PRO A 102 6.92 10.97 1.53
#